data_AF-A0A934ME44-F1
#
_entry.id   AF-A0A934ME44-F1
#
_cell.length_a   1.000
_cell.length_b   1.000
_cell.length_c   1.000
_cell.angle_alpha   90.00
_cell.angle_beta   90.00
_cell.angle_gamma   90.00
#
_symmetry.space_group_name_H-M   'P 1'
#
loop_
_entity.id
_entity.type
_entity.pdbx_description
1 polymer ?
#
loop_
_entity_poly.entity_id
_entity_poly.type
_entity_poly.pdbx_seq_one_letter_code
_entity_poly.pdbx_strand_id
1 'polypeptide(L)'
;MINRRTLLIAAPAAVLAAGTASAQSAGVTVEEVRAVFDQRPIDTRRMAQQGLKAEGYYTGAIDGAWGPGTAAAYRALIASARYQRHASRWTWSRDVQVIETLLFLNSDAYL
;
A
#
# COMPACT_ATOMS: atom_id res chain seq x y z
N MET A 1 -9.42 7.68 -25.41
CA MET A 1 -10.05 9.02 -25.36
C MET A 1 -10.90 9.11 -24.10
N ILE A 2 -10.94 10.31 -23.51
CA ILE A 2 -11.51 10.75 -22.22
C ILE A 2 -12.97 10.33 -21.99
N ASN A 3 -13.41 10.19 -20.74
CA ASN A 3 -14.77 10.58 -20.33
C ASN A 3 -14.78 11.30 -18.97
N ARG A 4 -14.68 12.63 -19.04
CA ARG A 4 -15.02 13.60 -18.00
C ARG A 4 -16.48 13.99 -18.19
N ARG A 5 -17.31 13.85 -17.16
CA ARG A 5 -18.63 14.49 -17.11
C ARG A 5 -18.75 15.28 -15.81
N THR A 6 -18.40 16.56 -15.92
CA THR A 6 -18.76 17.63 -14.99
C THR A 6 -20.24 17.97 -15.20
N LEU A 7 -21.02 18.13 -14.13
CA LEU A 7 -22.20 19.00 -14.12
C LEU A 7 -22.43 19.56 -12.71
N LEU A 8 -22.59 20.88 -12.68
CA LEU A 8 -22.75 21.79 -11.55
C LEU A 8 -24.18 21.72 -10.96
N ILE A 9 -24.31 21.84 -9.64
CA ILE A 9 -25.54 22.32 -8.99
C ILE A 9 -25.14 23.33 -7.91
N ALA A 10 -25.75 24.51 -7.94
CA ALA A 10 -25.62 25.59 -6.97
C ALA A 10 -26.89 25.69 -6.11
N ALA A 11 -26.74 25.78 -4.78
CA ALA A 11 -27.64 26.49 -3.85
C ALA A 11 -26.98 26.55 -2.44
N PRO A 12 -27.13 27.65 -1.67
CA PRO A 12 -26.40 27.86 -0.42
C PRO A 12 -27.23 27.44 0.82
N ALA A 13 -26.63 26.70 1.74
CA ALA A 13 -27.13 26.55 3.10
C ALA A 13 -25.93 26.40 4.06
N ALA A 14 -25.75 27.40 4.91
CA ALA A 14 -24.76 27.39 5.97
C ALA A 14 -25.15 26.31 7.00
N VAL A 15 -24.29 25.30 7.16
CA VAL A 15 -24.31 24.39 8.30
C VAL A 15 -23.00 24.55 9.04
N LEU A 16 -23.13 24.79 10.34
CA LEU A 16 -22.08 25.00 11.32
C LEU A 16 -21.05 23.86 11.32
N ALA A 17 -19.79 24.26 11.45
CA ALA A 17 -18.65 23.38 11.61
C ALA A 17 -18.82 22.47 12.85
N ALA A 18 -18.88 21.17 12.59
CA ALA A 18 -18.29 20.16 13.46
C ALA A 18 -17.44 19.29 12.54
N GLY A 19 -16.13 19.51 12.59
CA GLY A 19 -15.18 18.73 11.83
C GLY A 19 -15.25 17.27 12.26
N THR A 20 -15.93 16.43 11.48
CA THR A 20 -15.39 15.10 11.25
C THR A 20 -14.27 15.31 10.26
N ALA A 21 -13.05 15.47 10.79
CA ALA A 21 -11.84 15.29 10.04
C ALA A 21 -12.08 14.11 9.10
N SER A 22 -12.06 14.39 7.81
CA SER A 22 -12.07 13.34 6.83
C SER A 22 -10.88 12.45 7.18
N ALA A 23 -11.12 11.28 7.76
CA ALA A 23 -10.13 10.22 7.81
C ALA A 23 -9.99 9.67 6.39
N GLN A 24 -9.63 10.55 5.45
CA GLN A 24 -9.27 10.22 4.09
C GLN A 24 -7.96 9.45 4.19
N SER A 25 -8.11 8.13 4.10
CA SER A 25 -7.08 7.13 3.83
C SER A 25 -5.80 7.29 4.64
N ALA A 26 -5.76 6.72 5.84
CA ALA A 26 -4.49 6.14 6.28
C ALA A 26 -4.02 5.19 5.16
N GLY A 27 -2.79 5.36 4.67
CA GLY A 27 -2.19 4.47 3.66
C GLY A 27 -2.28 3.00 4.07
N VAL A 28 -1.93 2.09 3.17
CA VAL A 28 -1.84 0.66 3.53
C VAL A 28 -1.00 0.50 4.79
N THR A 29 -1.52 -0.21 5.79
CA THR A 29 -0.84 -0.47 7.06
C THR A 29 -0.05 -1.77 6.98
N VAL A 30 0.94 -1.92 7.85
CA VAL A 30 1.77 -3.13 7.87
C VAL A 30 0.98 -4.33 8.39
N GLU A 31 0.00 -4.08 9.24
CA GLU A 31 -0.92 -5.10 9.76
C GLU A 31 -1.80 -5.68 8.63
N GLU A 32 -2.28 -4.85 7.71
CA GLU A 32 -2.99 -5.31 6.50
C GLU A 32 -2.06 -6.10 5.57
N VAL A 33 -0.84 -5.62 5.34
CA VAL A 33 0.15 -6.35 4.52
C VAL A 33 0.48 -7.69 5.14
N ARG A 34 0.64 -7.76 6.47
CA ARG A 34 0.84 -9.00 7.21
C ARG A 34 -0.31 -9.98 6.96
N ALA A 35 -1.55 -9.52 7.10
CA ALA A 35 -2.71 -10.38 6.93
C ALA A 35 -2.74 -11.02 5.53
N VAL A 36 -2.40 -10.25 4.48
CA VAL A 36 -2.28 -10.80 3.12
C VAL A 36 -1.07 -11.71 2.99
N PHE A 37 0.09 -11.33 3.53
CA PHE A 37 1.31 -12.14 3.51
C PHE A 37 1.08 -13.53 4.10
N ASP A 38 0.46 -13.61 5.29
CA ASP A 38 0.22 -14.86 6.01
C ASP A 38 -0.70 -15.83 5.23
N GLN A 39 -1.55 -15.30 4.35
CA GLN A 39 -2.42 -16.09 3.46
C GLN A 39 -1.73 -16.55 2.18
N ARG A 40 -0.50 -16.11 1.89
CA ARG A 40 0.20 -16.46 0.66
C ARG A 40 0.97 -17.79 0.77
N PRO A 41 1.08 -18.54 -0.34
CA PRO A 41 2.00 -19.67 -0.43
C PRO A 41 3.42 -19.27 -0.02
N ILE A 42 4.19 -20.23 0.51
CA ILE A 42 5.54 -19.98 1.00
C ILE A 42 6.46 -19.35 -0.06
N ASP A 43 6.29 -19.72 -1.32
CA ASP A 43 7.11 -19.19 -2.42
C ASP A 43 6.84 -17.71 -2.67
N THR A 44 5.57 -17.28 -2.65
CA THR A 44 5.20 -15.86 -2.76
C THR A 44 5.73 -15.04 -1.58
N ARG A 45 5.69 -15.59 -0.37
CA ARG A 45 6.23 -14.95 0.84
C ARG A 45 7.74 -14.75 0.74
N ARG A 46 8.46 -15.77 0.25
CA ARG A 46 9.91 -15.70 -0.01
C ARG A 46 10.24 -14.71 -1.13
N MET A 47 9.45 -14.68 -2.20
CA MET A 47 9.61 -13.72 -3.29
C MET A 47 9.47 -12.28 -2.80
N ALA A 48 8.50 -12.02 -1.93
CA ALA A 48 8.31 -10.70 -1.32
C ALA A 48 9.51 -10.30 -0.43
N GLN A 49 10.01 -11.23 0.40
CA GLN A 49 11.24 -11.02 1.17
C GLN A 49 12.48 -10.82 0.28
N GLN A 50 12.58 -11.50 -0.87
CA GLN A 50 13.64 -11.31 -1.86
C GLN A 50 13.61 -9.89 -2.43
N GLY A 51 12.43 -9.39 -2.82
CA GLY A 51 12.27 -8.02 -3.32
C GLY A 51 12.70 -6.99 -2.28
N LEU A 52 12.23 -7.13 -1.03
CA LEU A 52 12.65 -6.27 0.08
C LEU A 52 14.17 -6.31 0.32
N LYS A 53 14.79 -7.49 0.20
CA LYS A 53 16.23 -7.65 0.39
C LYS A 53 17.06 -7.06 -0.74
N ALA A 54 16.63 -7.25 -1.99
CA ALA A 54 17.27 -6.68 -3.17
C ALA A 54 17.30 -5.14 -3.11
N GLU A 55 16.27 -4.53 -2.54
CA GLU A 55 16.12 -3.08 -2.41
C GLU A 55 16.68 -2.54 -1.08
N GLY A 56 17.29 -3.40 -0.26
CA GLY A 56 17.97 -3.00 0.97
C GLY A 56 17.06 -2.76 2.18
N TYR A 57 15.75 -2.99 2.07
CA TYR A 57 14.81 -2.85 3.20
C TYR A 57 14.91 -4.01 4.21
N TYR A 58 15.38 -5.18 3.78
CA TYR A 58 15.39 -6.40 4.58
C TYR A 58 16.74 -7.10 4.60
N THR A 59 17.26 -7.41 5.79
CA THR A 59 18.57 -8.07 5.97
C THR A 59 18.47 -9.51 6.47
N GLY A 60 17.28 -9.96 6.83
CA GLY A 60 17.04 -11.29 7.38
C GLY A 60 17.16 -12.43 6.35
N ALA A 61 16.83 -13.64 6.82
CA ALA A 61 16.73 -14.83 5.98
C ALA A 61 15.47 -14.77 5.10
N ILE A 62 15.56 -15.35 3.91
CA ILE A 62 14.43 -15.54 3.00
C ILE A 62 13.79 -16.89 3.34
N ASP A 63 13.03 -16.92 4.42
CA ASP A 63 12.41 -18.13 4.96
C ASP A 63 10.90 -18.22 4.67
N GLY A 64 10.27 -17.11 4.29
CA GLY A 64 8.84 -16.95 4.10
C GLY A 64 8.07 -16.72 5.41
N ALA A 65 8.75 -16.54 6.54
CA ALA A 65 8.12 -16.26 7.82
C ALA A 65 7.93 -14.76 8.05
N TRP A 66 6.83 -14.37 8.72
CA TRP A 66 6.63 -12.99 9.12
C TRP A 66 7.28 -12.72 10.49
N GLY A 67 8.46 -12.09 10.48
CA GLY A 67 9.18 -11.68 11.69
C GLY A 67 9.22 -10.16 11.90
N PRO A 68 9.82 -9.69 13.01
CA PRO A 68 10.03 -8.27 13.26
C PRO A 68 10.79 -7.56 12.12
N GLY A 69 11.75 -8.25 11.50
CA GLY A 69 12.50 -7.73 10.35
C GLY A 69 11.63 -7.53 9.11
N THR A 70 10.73 -8.46 8.79
CA THR A 70 9.79 -8.32 7.66
C THR A 70 8.82 -7.18 7.90
N ALA A 71 8.30 -7.04 9.12
CA ALA A 71 7.45 -5.92 9.50
C ALA A 71 8.18 -4.57 9.38
N ALA A 72 9.42 -4.48 9.87
CA ALA A 72 10.23 -3.27 9.75
C ALA A 72 10.52 -2.90 8.29
N ALA A 73 10.81 -3.90 7.44
CA ALA A 73 11.05 -3.70 6.02
C ALA A 73 9.82 -3.12 5.30
N TYR A 74 8.62 -3.65 5.56
CA TYR A 74 7.39 -3.08 5.00
C TYR A 74 7.05 -1.69 5.54
N ARG A 75 7.34 -1.39 6.82
CA ARG A 75 7.20 -0.02 7.36
C ARG A 75 8.08 0.95 6.57
N ALA A 76 9.34 0.58 6.36
CA ALA A 76 10.29 1.40 5.60
C ALA A 76 9.87 1.57 4.14
N LEU A 77 9.40 0.48 3.49
CA LEU A 77 8.86 0.54 2.13
C LEU A 77 7.67 1.50 2.03
N ILE A 78 6.66 1.37 2.89
CA ILE A 78 5.46 2.22 2.88
C ILE A 78 5.80 3.69 3.14
N ALA A 79 6.81 3.95 3.97
CA ALA A 79 7.31 5.31 4.23
C ALA A 79 8.15 5.89 3.07
N SER A 80 8.61 5.06 2.12
CA SER A 80 9.48 5.51 1.04
C SER A 80 8.77 6.44 0.05
N ALA A 81 9.49 7.43 -0.47
CA ALA A 81 8.96 8.35 -1.48
C ALA A 81 8.55 7.63 -2.77
N ARG A 82 9.29 6.57 -3.16
CA ARG A 82 8.96 5.74 -4.33
C ARG A 82 7.57 5.13 -4.15
N TYR A 83 7.33 4.43 -3.05
CA TYR A 83 6.02 3.85 -2.75
C TYR A 83 4.91 4.92 -2.73
N GLN A 84 5.10 6.03 -2.00
CA GLN A 84 4.10 7.09 -1.87
C GLN A 84 3.71 7.72 -3.22
N ARG A 85 4.67 7.90 -4.15
CA ARG A 85 4.38 8.43 -5.49
C ARG A 85 3.48 7.51 -6.32
N HIS A 86 3.63 6.20 -6.18
CA HIS A 86 2.79 5.23 -6.89
C HIS A 86 1.46 5.00 -6.17
N ALA A 87 1.50 4.77 -4.86
CA ALA A 87 0.32 4.47 -4.04
C ALA A 87 -0.69 5.64 -4.02
N SER A 88 -0.22 6.89 -4.06
CA SER A 88 -1.11 8.07 -4.13
C SER A 88 -1.95 8.15 -5.40
N ARG A 89 -1.59 7.37 -6.43
CA ARG A 89 -2.30 7.34 -7.72
C ARG A 89 -3.26 6.15 -7.83
N TRP A 90 -3.27 5.24 -6.86
CA TRP A 90 -4.12 4.06 -6.91
C TRP A 90 -5.57 4.43 -6.67
N THR A 91 -6.43 4.05 -7.62
CA THR A 91 -7.90 4.14 -7.51
C THR A 91 -8.54 2.79 -7.24
N TRP A 92 -7.72 1.75 -7.02
CA TRP A 92 -8.15 0.38 -6.78
C TRP A 92 -8.82 0.20 -5.41
N SER A 93 -9.52 -0.91 -5.23
CA SER A 93 -10.07 -1.30 -3.93
C SER A 93 -8.97 -1.48 -2.88
N ARG A 94 -9.32 -1.34 -1.60
CA ARG A 94 -8.36 -1.46 -0.50
C ARG A 94 -7.61 -2.79 -0.52
N ASP A 95 -8.32 -3.90 -0.71
CA ASP A 95 -7.72 -5.23 -0.78
C ASP A 95 -6.66 -5.32 -1.89
N VAL A 96 -6.93 -4.74 -3.06
CA VAL A 96 -5.97 -4.70 -4.16
C VAL A 96 -4.77 -3.85 -3.80
N GLN A 97 -4.94 -2.68 -3.18
CA GLN A 97 -3.81 -1.85 -2.73
C GLN A 97 -2.90 -2.60 -1.76
N VAL A 98 -3.44 -3.41 -0.85
CA VAL A 98 -2.65 -4.21 0.10
C VAL A 98 -1.86 -5.30 -0.63
N ILE A 99 -2.48 -5.98 -1.61
CA ILE A 99 -1.82 -7.00 -2.43
C ILE A 99 -0.71 -6.38 -3.29
N GLU A 100 -0.98 -5.23 -3.91
CA GLU A 100 0.00 -4.47 -4.67
C GLU A 100 1.16 -4.02 -3.79
N THR A 101 0.89 -3.63 -2.55
CA THR A 101 1.94 -3.26 -1.58
C THR A 101 2.83 -4.44 -1.22
N LEU A 102 2.25 -5.63 -1.03
CA LEU A 102 2.99 -6.85 -0.75
C LEU A 102 4.00 -7.16 -1.88
N LEU A 103 3.57 -7.00 -3.12
CA LEU A 103 4.31 -7.36 -4.33
C LEU A 103 4.99 -6.19 -5.02
N PHE A 104 4.96 -5.00 -4.42
CA PHE A 104 5.39 -3.75 -5.04
C PHE A 104 6.79 -3.81 -5.64
N LEU A 105 7.73 -4.47 -4.95
CA LEU A 105 9.13 -4.60 -5.37
C LEU A 105 9.38 -5.78 -6.32
N ASN A 106 8.35 -6.58 -6.61
CA ASN A 106 8.41 -7.73 -7.52
C ASN A 106 7.65 -7.47 -8.83
N SER A 107 6.97 -6.35 -8.96
CA SER A 107 6.20 -5.99 -10.15
C SER A 107 6.98 -5.03 -11.06
N ASP A 108 7.12 -5.40 -12.33
CA ASP A 108 7.77 -4.56 -13.36
C ASP A 108 7.10 -3.19 -13.55
N ALA A 109 5.86 -3.03 -13.09
CA ALA A 109 5.14 -1.76 -13.13
C ALA A 109 5.74 -0.66 -12.22
N TYR A 110 6.60 -1.04 -11.28
CA TYR A 110 7.14 -0.15 -10.25
C TYR A 110 8.67 -0.13 -10.18
N LEU A 111 9.36 -0.98 -10.97
CA LEU A 111 10.81 -0.98 -11.21
C LEU A 111 11.22 0.17 -12.14
#